data_AF-A0A2V9ZEK0-F1
#
_entry.id   AF-A0A2V9ZEK0-F1
#
_cell.length_a   1.000
_cell.length_b   1.000
_cell.length_c   1.000
_cell.angle_alpha   90.00
_cell.angle_beta   90.00
_cell.angle_gamma   90.00
#
_symmetry.space_group_name_H-M   'P 1'
#
loop_
_entity.id
_entity.type
_entity.pdbx_description
1 polymer ?
#
loop_
_entity_poly.entity_id
_entity_poly.type
_entity_poly.pdbx_seq_one_letter_code
_entity_poly.pdbx_strand_id
1 'polypeptide(L)'
;MESNRKLFRRRAIGCLPILIALLVAAQDAASPPIGYQSAKDAEQKKTLLLKDFKPNSMLHVPQHQVDRAKFYVIDVHNHVNDAGRIGDRMPPQRVIEVMDKTNVKTIVILTGMWGDKLQTVLDQMVKPYPDRFVVFTQIDWSKIDDPNFSHEMVAQLDDGVRRGARGLKVLKDLGLGVRDKSGKLIAVDDPRLDPIWQECGRLGIPVFIHTGDPEAFFHPTDAANERYEELIEHPDWSFYGPQFPSLDELLKARNR
;
A
#
# COMPACT_ATOMS: atom_id res chain seq x y z
N MET A 1 -37.90 -51.13 74.98
CA MET A 1 -38.80 -52.07 74.29
C MET A 1 -38.24 -52.26 72.90
N GLU A 2 -37.25 -53.15 72.77
CA GLU A 2 -37.40 -54.55 72.32
C GLU A 2 -37.23 -54.62 70.79
N SER A 3 -36.53 -55.56 70.17
CA SER A 3 -35.50 -56.53 70.55
C SER A 3 -35.07 -57.20 69.23
N ASN A 4 -33.77 -57.42 69.07
CA ASN A 4 -33.13 -58.55 68.38
C ASN A 4 -33.58 -59.08 66.99
N ARG A 5 -32.62 -58.98 66.05
CA ARG A 5 -31.81 -60.11 65.50
C ARG A 5 -32.54 -61.40 65.04
N LYS A 6 -32.45 -61.69 63.73
CA LYS A 6 -31.66 -62.78 63.07
C LYS A 6 -32.37 -63.52 61.92
N LEU A 7 -31.56 -63.71 60.87
CA LEU A 7 -31.39 -64.87 59.97
C LEU A 7 -32.46 -65.30 58.95
N PHE A 8 -32.08 -65.08 57.68
CA PHE A 8 -31.94 -66.06 56.58
C PHE A 8 -33.07 -67.05 56.30
N ARG A 9 -33.64 -66.92 55.09
CA ARG A 9 -33.86 -68.08 54.19
C ARG A 9 -33.60 -67.68 52.73
N ARG A 10 -32.64 -68.38 52.12
CA ARG A 10 -32.26 -68.32 50.71
C ARG A 10 -33.43 -68.81 49.83
N ARG A 11 -33.69 -68.13 48.73
CA ARG A 11 -34.26 -68.74 47.51
C ARG A 11 -33.36 -68.36 46.34
N ALA A 12 -32.75 -69.39 45.76
CA ALA A 12 -31.99 -69.29 44.52
C ALA A 12 -32.96 -69.02 43.37
N ILE A 13 -32.72 -67.96 42.60
CA ILE A 13 -33.31 -67.75 41.28
C ILE A 13 -32.12 -67.69 40.32
N GLY A 14 -32.07 -68.65 39.40
CA GLY A 14 -30.99 -68.81 38.45
C GLY A 14 -30.84 -67.59 37.55
N CYS A 15 -29.64 -67.02 37.52
CA CYS A 15 -29.22 -66.08 36.48
C CYS A 15 -28.86 -66.88 35.22
N LEU A 16 -29.64 -66.70 34.15
CA LEU A 16 -29.25 -67.08 32.80
C LEU A 16 -28.38 -65.92 32.25
N PRO A 17 -27.09 -66.11 31.92
CA PRO A 17 -26.32 -65.03 31.33
C PRO A 17 -26.72 -64.87 29.86
N ILE A 18 -27.32 -63.73 29.53
CA ILE A 18 -27.46 -63.27 28.15
C ILE A 18 -26.06 -62.87 27.69
N LEU A 19 -25.43 -63.71 26.87
CA LEU A 19 -24.20 -63.35 26.16
C LEU A 19 -24.57 -62.32 25.07
N ILE A 20 -24.33 -61.04 25.34
CA ILE A 20 -24.27 -60.02 24.29
C ILE A 20 -22.89 -60.15 23.65
N ALA A 21 -22.83 -60.83 22.50
CA ALA A 21 -21.65 -60.84 21.66
C ALA A 21 -21.50 -59.45 21.03
N LEU A 22 -20.65 -58.60 21.63
CA LEU A 22 -20.11 -57.42 20.97
C LEU A 22 -19.18 -57.89 19.84
N LEU A 23 -19.71 -57.99 18.62
CA LEU A 23 -18.87 -58.02 17.43
C LEU A 23 -18.16 -56.66 17.32
N VAL A 24 -16.93 -56.59 17.81
CA VAL A 24 -15.99 -55.56 17.40
C VAL A 24 -15.57 -55.92 15.97
N ALA A 25 -16.26 -55.34 14.99
CA ALA A 25 -15.77 -55.36 13.62
C ALA A 25 -14.48 -54.53 13.61
N ALA A 26 -13.32 -55.21 13.59
CA ALA A 26 -12.06 -54.58 13.24
C ALA A 26 -12.20 -54.11 11.79
N GLN A 27 -12.48 -52.82 11.60
CA GLN A 27 -12.27 -52.18 10.31
C GLN A 27 -10.76 -52.14 10.10
N ASP A 28 -10.26 -53.09 9.30
CA ASP A 28 -8.97 -52.93 8.63
C ASP A 28 -9.05 -51.62 7.85
N ALA A 29 -8.50 -50.55 8.42
CA ALA A 29 -8.37 -49.26 7.77
C ALA A 29 -7.28 -49.36 6.71
N ALA A 30 -7.54 -50.11 5.64
CA ALA A 30 -6.76 -50.04 4.43
C ALA A 30 -6.83 -48.59 3.92
N SER A 31 -5.68 -47.93 3.82
CA SER A 31 -5.64 -46.56 3.31
C SER A 31 -6.25 -46.53 1.90
N PRO A 32 -7.15 -45.57 1.61
CA PRO A 32 -7.76 -45.47 0.30
C PRO A 32 -6.67 -45.30 -0.77
N PRO A 33 -6.86 -45.87 -1.97
CA PRO A 33 -5.90 -45.75 -3.06
C PRO A 33 -5.73 -44.28 -3.46
N ILE A 34 -4.52 -43.90 -3.87
CA ILE A 34 -4.23 -42.56 -4.40
C ILE A 34 -5.09 -42.31 -5.64
N GLY A 35 -6.01 -41.35 -5.56
CA GLY A 35 -6.90 -40.97 -6.65
C GLY A 35 -6.44 -39.70 -7.38
N TYR A 36 -6.77 -39.59 -8.67
CA TYR A 36 -6.42 -38.44 -9.53
C TYR A 36 -7.60 -37.51 -9.86
N GLN A 37 -8.75 -37.72 -9.21
CA GLN A 37 -9.95 -36.90 -9.36
C GLN A 37 -10.20 -36.07 -8.10
N SER A 38 -10.74 -34.87 -8.25
CA SER A 38 -11.18 -34.05 -7.11
C SER A 38 -12.25 -34.77 -6.29
N ALA A 39 -12.23 -34.58 -4.96
CA ALA A 39 -13.29 -35.08 -4.10
C ALA A 39 -14.63 -34.44 -4.49
N LYS A 40 -15.71 -35.24 -4.55
CA LYS A 40 -17.04 -34.77 -4.95
C LYS A 40 -17.60 -33.65 -4.06
N ASP A 41 -17.11 -33.58 -2.82
CA ASP A 41 -17.51 -32.60 -1.81
C ASP A 41 -16.43 -31.54 -1.53
N ALA A 42 -15.45 -31.37 -2.43
CA ALA A 42 -14.31 -30.47 -2.22
C ALA A 42 -14.75 -29.00 -2.04
N GLU A 43 -15.68 -28.50 -2.85
CA GLU A 43 -16.17 -27.11 -2.72
C GLU A 43 -16.86 -26.87 -1.38
N GLN A 44 -17.66 -27.82 -0.91
CA GLN A 44 -18.36 -27.75 0.38
C GLN A 44 -17.37 -27.74 1.56
N LYS A 45 -16.17 -28.29 1.37
CA LYS A 45 -15.10 -28.32 2.37
C LYS A 45 -14.23 -27.06 2.37
N LYS A 46 -14.32 -26.17 1.37
CA LYS A 46 -13.60 -24.89 1.34
C LYS A 46 -14.25 -23.87 2.27
N THR A 47 -14.19 -24.12 3.56
CA THR A 47 -14.82 -23.27 4.59
C THR A 47 -13.90 -22.18 5.14
N LEU A 48 -12.60 -22.24 4.84
CA LEU A 48 -11.63 -21.21 5.22
C LEU A 48 -11.91 -19.91 4.47
N LEU A 49 -12.12 -18.81 5.20
CA LEU A 49 -12.35 -17.50 4.61
C LEU A 49 -11.05 -16.95 4.03
N LEU A 50 -11.14 -16.17 2.93
CA LEU A 50 -9.96 -15.59 2.28
C LEU A 50 -9.10 -14.75 3.24
N LYS A 51 -9.71 -13.93 4.10
CA LYS A 51 -9.03 -13.14 5.13
C LYS A 51 -8.22 -13.97 6.16
N ASP A 52 -8.56 -15.25 6.28
CA ASP A 52 -7.93 -16.21 7.19
C ASP A 52 -6.95 -17.14 6.45
N PHE A 53 -6.89 -17.09 5.10
CA PHE A 53 -5.99 -17.87 4.27
C PHE A 53 -4.58 -17.26 4.26
N LYS A 54 -3.73 -17.73 5.19
CA LYS A 54 -2.35 -17.27 5.38
C LYS A 54 -1.36 -18.44 5.15
N PRO A 55 -1.14 -18.87 3.89
CA PRO A 55 -0.26 -19.98 3.62
C PRO A 55 1.19 -19.63 3.97
N ASN A 56 1.92 -20.62 4.52
CA ASN A 56 3.37 -20.51 4.62
C ASN A 56 3.99 -20.90 3.27
N SER A 57 4.94 -20.11 2.78
CA SER A 57 5.66 -20.46 1.54
C SER A 57 6.43 -21.77 1.73
N MET A 58 6.16 -22.76 0.87
CA MET A 58 6.91 -24.02 0.79
C MET A 58 8.05 -23.93 -0.26
N LEU A 59 8.36 -22.72 -0.73
CA LEU A 59 9.46 -22.50 -1.66
C LEU A 59 10.79 -22.64 -0.92
N HIS A 60 11.46 -23.77 -1.13
CA HIS A 60 12.82 -24.01 -0.63
C HIS A 60 13.84 -23.67 -1.71
N VAL A 61 14.34 -22.44 -1.69
CA VAL A 61 15.40 -21.96 -2.58
C VAL A 61 16.49 -21.28 -1.76
N PRO A 62 17.75 -21.23 -2.25
CA PRO A 62 18.77 -20.41 -1.63
C PRO A 62 18.30 -18.96 -1.47
N GLN A 63 18.39 -18.43 -0.26
CA GLN A 63 18.09 -17.03 0.03
C GLN A 63 19.38 -16.22 0.07
N HIS A 64 19.39 -15.07 -0.60
CA HIS A 64 20.52 -14.16 -0.63
C HIS A 64 20.10 -12.81 -0.04
N GLN A 65 20.65 -12.45 1.11
CA GLN A 65 20.45 -11.14 1.73
C GLN A 65 21.52 -10.17 1.20
N VAL A 66 21.10 -9.14 0.47
CA VAL A 66 21.98 -8.13 -0.10
C VAL A 66 21.66 -6.78 0.54
N ASP A 67 22.24 -6.53 1.71
CA ASP A 67 21.92 -5.34 2.53
C ASP A 67 22.56 -4.05 2.01
N ARG A 68 23.51 -4.18 1.06
CA ARG A 68 24.27 -3.06 0.50
C ARG A 68 24.34 -3.17 -1.01
N ALA A 69 23.98 -2.10 -1.71
CA ALA A 69 24.11 -2.05 -3.16
C ALA A 69 25.59 -2.06 -3.59
N LYS A 70 25.92 -2.83 -4.63
CA LYS A 70 27.29 -2.93 -5.18
C LYS A 70 27.81 -1.58 -5.72
N PHE A 71 26.91 -0.77 -6.28
CA PHE A 71 27.19 0.57 -6.81
C PHE A 71 26.39 1.61 -6.02
N TYR A 72 26.80 2.87 -6.10
CA TYR A 72 26.06 3.96 -5.47
C TYR A 72 24.66 4.07 -6.06
N VAL A 73 23.67 4.21 -5.17
CA VAL A 73 22.27 4.41 -5.53
C VAL A 73 21.88 5.88 -5.36
N ILE A 74 21.11 6.40 -6.30
CA ILE A 74 20.34 7.64 -6.15
C ILE A 74 18.89 7.22 -6.04
N ASP A 75 18.31 7.37 -4.86
CA ASP A 75 16.89 7.11 -4.64
C ASP A 75 16.10 8.37 -5.05
N VAL A 76 15.33 8.25 -6.13
CA VAL A 76 14.60 9.38 -6.73
C VAL A 76 13.17 9.51 -6.24
N HIS A 77 12.70 8.66 -5.31
CA HIS A 77 11.32 8.69 -4.85
C HIS A 77 11.22 8.41 -3.35
N ASN A 78 11.37 9.46 -2.54
CA ASN A 78 11.28 9.33 -1.10
C ASN A 78 10.41 10.45 -0.48
N HIS A 79 9.83 10.12 0.68
CA HIS A 79 9.01 11.02 1.49
C HIS A 79 9.54 11.20 2.91
N VAL A 80 10.75 10.72 3.21
CA VAL A 80 11.38 10.84 4.53
C VAL A 80 11.52 12.30 4.93
N ASN A 81 11.06 12.64 6.13
CA ASN A 81 11.12 13.98 6.69
C ASN A 81 10.60 15.09 5.75
N ASP A 82 9.66 14.77 4.88
CA ASP A 82 9.06 15.72 3.95
C ASP A 82 8.20 16.78 4.65
N ALA A 83 7.80 17.81 3.91
CA ALA A 83 6.87 18.82 4.42
C ALA A 83 5.40 18.34 4.36
N GLY A 84 5.09 17.45 3.42
CA GLY A 84 3.77 16.86 3.21
C GLY A 84 3.33 15.89 4.30
N ARG A 85 4.25 15.42 5.15
CA ARG A 85 4.03 14.38 6.17
C ARG A 85 3.50 13.07 5.58
N ILE A 86 3.96 12.74 4.37
CA ILE A 86 3.60 11.49 3.69
C ILE A 86 4.42 10.33 4.24
N GLY A 87 5.71 10.56 4.46
CA GLY A 87 6.63 9.54 4.93
C GLY A 87 6.89 9.62 6.44
N ASP A 88 7.61 8.61 6.93
CA ASP A 88 8.04 8.55 8.32
C ASP A 88 8.98 9.71 8.67
N ARG A 89 8.89 10.13 9.94
CA ARG A 89 9.78 11.12 10.54
C ARG A 89 10.86 10.40 11.34
N MET A 90 12.12 10.72 11.08
CA MET A 90 13.25 10.21 11.85
C MET A 90 14.37 11.26 11.94
N PRO A 91 15.27 11.19 12.94
CA PRO A 91 16.41 12.10 13.01
C PRO A 91 17.21 12.07 11.69
N PRO A 92 17.57 13.22 11.09
CA PRO A 92 18.30 13.25 9.82
C PRO A 92 19.60 12.42 9.84
N GLN A 93 20.31 12.40 10.97
CA GLN A 93 21.49 11.56 11.19
C GLN A 93 21.17 10.07 11.00
N ARG A 94 20.00 9.62 11.46
CA ARG A 94 19.57 8.23 11.32
C ARG A 94 19.32 7.88 9.86
N VAL A 95 18.79 8.81 9.06
CA VAL A 95 18.63 8.64 7.61
C VAL A 95 20.00 8.44 6.95
N ILE A 96 20.97 9.30 7.29
CA ILE A 96 22.35 9.19 6.79
C ILE A 96 22.98 7.85 7.16
N GLU A 97 22.83 7.38 8.39
CA GLU A 97 23.34 6.06 8.78
C GLU A 97 22.75 4.92 7.94
N VAL A 98 21.44 4.98 7.64
CA VAL A 98 20.79 3.98 6.79
C VAL A 98 21.32 4.06 5.37
N MET A 99 21.40 5.27 4.80
CA MET A 99 21.95 5.53 3.47
C MET A 99 23.39 5.00 3.34
N ASP A 100 24.24 5.31 4.32
CA ASP A 100 25.63 4.88 4.33
C ASP A 100 25.75 3.37 4.43
N LYS A 101 24.91 2.69 5.22
CA LYS A 101 24.87 1.23 5.33
C LYS A 101 24.46 0.56 4.02
N THR A 102 23.51 1.13 3.29
CA THR A 102 22.92 0.54 2.08
C THR A 102 23.58 0.98 0.76
N ASN A 103 24.57 1.88 0.81
CA ASN A 103 25.23 2.49 -0.35
C ASN A 103 24.33 3.45 -1.16
N VAL A 104 23.32 4.04 -0.50
CA VAL A 104 22.53 5.14 -1.07
C VAL A 104 23.31 6.43 -0.89
N LYS A 105 23.69 7.04 -2.02
CA LYS A 105 24.48 8.27 -2.02
C LYS A 105 23.59 9.48 -1.78
N THR A 106 22.48 9.56 -2.52
CA THR A 106 21.58 10.71 -2.53
C THR A 106 20.13 10.25 -2.52
N ILE A 107 19.28 10.95 -1.77
CA ILE A 107 17.82 10.78 -1.76
C ILE A 107 17.16 12.05 -2.31
N VAL A 108 16.14 11.88 -3.16
CA VAL A 108 15.22 12.94 -3.56
C VAL A 108 13.97 12.89 -2.68
N ILE A 109 13.81 13.90 -1.83
CA ILE A 109 12.60 14.15 -1.03
C ILE A 109 11.60 14.87 -1.93
N LEU A 110 10.57 14.16 -2.39
CA LEU A 110 9.68 14.67 -3.44
C LEU A 110 8.71 15.76 -2.95
N THR A 111 8.41 15.81 -1.66
CA THR A 111 7.29 16.58 -1.11
C THR A 111 7.73 17.69 -0.16
N GLY A 112 8.53 18.62 -0.70
CA GLY A 112 9.04 19.79 0.03
C GLY A 112 8.03 20.91 0.23
N MET A 113 6.85 20.86 -0.42
CA MET A 113 5.91 21.99 -0.49
C MET A 113 6.60 23.28 -0.96
N TRP A 114 6.25 24.45 -0.43
CA TRP A 114 6.76 25.77 -0.82
C TRP A 114 6.96 26.68 0.39
N GLY A 115 7.53 27.87 0.18
CA GLY A 115 7.72 28.90 1.22
C GLY A 115 8.46 28.40 2.45
N ASP A 116 7.96 28.72 3.64
CA ASP A 116 8.59 28.35 4.92
C ASP A 116 8.60 26.84 5.16
N LYS A 117 7.64 26.10 4.60
CA LYS A 117 7.63 24.64 4.69
C LYS A 117 8.80 24.04 3.92
N LEU A 118 9.04 24.51 2.70
CA LEU A 118 10.21 24.13 1.92
C LEU A 118 11.51 24.55 2.63
N GLN A 119 11.54 25.78 3.17
CA GLN A 119 12.70 26.27 3.92
C GLN A 119 13.05 25.34 5.09
N THR A 120 12.04 24.86 5.81
CA THR A 120 12.20 23.92 6.92
C THR A 120 12.87 22.62 6.47
N VAL A 121 12.43 22.02 5.35
CA VAL A 121 13.04 20.79 4.82
C VAL A 121 14.48 21.05 4.38
N LEU A 122 14.75 22.17 3.71
CA LEU A 122 16.09 22.57 3.32
C LEU A 122 17.03 22.71 4.52
N ASP A 123 16.57 23.35 5.60
CA ASP A 123 17.37 23.61 6.80
C ASP A 123 17.66 22.34 7.60
N GLN A 124 16.71 21.40 7.61
CA GLN A 124 16.83 20.16 8.38
C GLN A 124 17.57 19.05 7.63
N MET A 125 17.33 18.93 6.33
CA MET A 125 17.80 17.80 5.52
C MET A 125 18.92 18.19 4.57
N VAL A 126 18.80 19.30 3.84
CA VAL A 126 19.73 19.59 2.74
C VAL A 126 20.98 20.33 3.22
N LYS A 127 20.83 21.44 3.94
CA LYS A 127 21.97 22.28 4.39
C LYS A 127 22.96 21.54 5.31
N PRO A 128 22.53 20.71 6.28
CA PRO A 128 23.46 20.01 7.16
C PRO A 128 24.17 18.83 6.49
N TYR A 129 23.62 18.32 5.38
CA TYR A 129 24.11 17.13 4.67
C TYR A 129 24.23 17.39 3.16
N PRO A 130 25.18 18.26 2.75
CA PRO A 130 25.39 18.58 1.34
C PRO A 130 25.59 17.31 0.50
N ASP A 131 25.02 17.30 -0.70
CA ASP A 131 25.01 16.19 -1.68
C ASP A 131 24.28 14.90 -1.26
N ARG A 132 23.74 14.82 -0.04
CA ARG A 132 22.99 13.65 0.46
C ARG A 132 21.50 13.73 0.19
N PHE A 133 20.94 14.94 0.14
CA PHE A 133 19.52 15.15 -0.10
C PHE A 133 19.28 16.19 -1.18
N VAL A 134 18.29 15.92 -2.01
CA VAL A 134 17.66 16.86 -2.92
C VAL A 134 16.20 16.98 -2.52
N VAL A 135 15.61 18.17 -2.62
CA VAL A 135 14.19 18.37 -2.35
C VAL A 135 13.48 18.95 -3.57
N PHE A 136 12.27 18.46 -3.84
CA PHE A 136 11.39 19.01 -4.86
C PHE A 136 10.33 19.92 -4.21
N THR A 137 9.95 20.98 -4.92
CA THR A 137 8.82 21.84 -4.56
C THR A 137 7.52 21.27 -5.14
N GLN A 138 6.37 21.87 -4.82
CA GLN A 138 5.04 21.46 -5.28
C GLN A 138 4.19 22.65 -5.71
N ILE A 139 3.08 22.36 -6.40
CA ILE A 139 2.06 23.34 -6.79
C ILE A 139 1.10 23.58 -5.61
N ASP A 140 0.72 24.85 -5.38
CA ASP A 140 -0.33 25.20 -4.42
C ASP A 140 -1.71 25.13 -5.10
N TRP A 141 -2.34 23.96 -5.01
CA TRP A 141 -3.65 23.73 -5.60
C TRP A 141 -4.78 24.57 -4.99
N SER A 142 -4.61 25.16 -3.81
CA SER A 142 -5.65 26.02 -3.21
C SER A 142 -5.91 27.29 -4.02
N LYS A 143 -5.02 27.61 -4.96
CA LYS A 143 -5.09 28.78 -5.82
C LYS A 143 -5.60 28.49 -7.22
N ILE A 144 -6.05 27.27 -7.51
CA ILE A 144 -6.41 26.82 -8.87
C ILE A 144 -7.48 27.68 -9.57
N ASP A 145 -8.35 28.33 -8.78
CA ASP A 145 -9.41 29.23 -9.26
C ASP A 145 -8.99 30.70 -9.35
N ASP A 146 -7.78 31.04 -8.91
CA ASP A 146 -7.23 32.40 -9.05
C ASP A 146 -7.00 32.68 -10.55
N PRO A 147 -7.51 33.81 -11.10
CA PRO A 147 -7.24 34.20 -12.48
C PRO A 147 -5.75 34.31 -12.83
N ASN A 148 -4.89 34.54 -11.84
CA ASN A 148 -3.44 34.64 -11.96
C ASN A 148 -2.71 33.35 -11.54
N PHE A 149 -3.41 32.24 -11.31
CA PHE A 149 -2.85 30.98 -10.80
C PHE A 149 -1.51 30.61 -11.45
N SER A 150 -1.45 30.57 -12.79
CA SER A 150 -0.24 30.18 -13.51
C SER A 150 0.94 31.10 -13.21
N HIS A 151 0.70 32.41 -13.16
CA HIS A 151 1.74 33.39 -12.84
C HIS A 151 2.20 33.28 -11.39
N GLU A 152 1.28 33.05 -10.45
CA GLU A 152 1.63 32.83 -9.05
C GLU A 152 2.43 31.54 -8.85
N MET A 153 2.09 30.47 -9.57
CA MET A 153 2.82 29.19 -9.49
C MET A 153 4.21 29.27 -10.11
N VAL A 154 4.38 30.04 -11.19
CA VAL A 154 5.69 30.36 -11.75
C VAL A 154 6.54 31.12 -10.72
N ALA A 155 6.01 32.17 -10.10
CA ALA A 155 6.73 32.92 -9.07
C ALA A 155 7.09 32.07 -7.83
N GLN A 156 6.19 31.16 -7.42
CA GLN A 156 6.44 30.20 -6.35
C GLN A 156 7.54 29.19 -6.72
N LEU A 157 7.55 28.71 -7.97
CA LEU A 157 8.57 27.80 -8.48
C LEU A 157 9.95 28.46 -8.51
N ASP A 158 10.03 29.69 -9.01
CA ASP A 158 11.24 30.52 -8.98
C ASP A 158 11.76 30.70 -7.54
N ASP A 159 10.88 31.04 -6.60
CA ASP A 159 11.22 31.15 -5.18
C ASP A 159 11.76 29.82 -4.62
N GLY A 160 11.09 28.71 -4.92
CA GLY A 160 11.50 27.39 -4.48
C GLY A 160 12.88 26.98 -4.99
N VAL A 161 13.15 27.18 -6.28
CA VAL A 161 14.46 26.87 -6.89
C VAL A 161 15.56 27.78 -6.32
N ARG A 162 15.27 29.07 -6.15
CA ARG A 162 16.18 30.05 -5.53
C ARG A 162 16.55 29.65 -4.10
N ARG A 163 15.61 29.09 -3.33
CA ARG A 163 15.86 28.58 -1.97
C ARG A 163 16.69 27.30 -1.94
N GLY A 164 16.59 26.46 -2.97
CA GLY A 164 17.36 25.22 -3.08
C GLY A 164 16.61 24.01 -3.61
N ALA A 165 15.31 24.11 -3.94
CA ALA A 165 14.62 23.02 -4.60
C ALA A 165 15.24 22.72 -5.98
N ARG A 166 15.20 21.45 -6.41
CA ARG A 166 15.80 21.01 -7.69
C ARG A 166 14.86 20.12 -8.49
N GLY A 167 13.56 20.35 -8.37
CA GLY A 167 12.52 19.67 -9.13
C GLY A 167 11.14 20.05 -8.65
N LEU A 168 10.15 19.67 -9.44
CA LEU A 168 8.74 19.87 -9.16
C LEU A 168 8.06 18.50 -9.02
N LYS A 169 7.36 18.27 -7.91
CA LYS A 169 6.52 17.08 -7.71
C LYS A 169 5.05 17.43 -7.89
N VAL A 170 4.39 16.61 -8.69
CA VAL A 170 2.93 16.53 -8.81
C VAL A 170 2.49 15.19 -8.26
N LEU A 171 1.52 15.20 -7.34
CA LEU A 171 0.96 14.00 -6.74
C LEU A 171 -0.20 13.48 -7.61
N LYS A 172 -0.71 12.30 -7.26
CA LYS A 172 -1.84 11.67 -7.95
C LYS A 172 -3.14 12.45 -7.85
N ASP A 173 -3.19 13.50 -7.06
CA ASP A 173 -4.34 14.38 -6.94
C ASP A 173 -4.63 15.14 -8.26
N LEU A 174 -3.63 15.42 -9.10
CA LEU A 174 -3.87 15.94 -10.43
C LEU A 174 -4.57 14.89 -11.31
N GLY A 175 -5.78 15.19 -11.76
CA GLY A 175 -6.63 14.27 -12.54
C GLY A 175 -7.58 13.41 -11.70
N LEU A 176 -7.36 13.27 -10.38
CA LEU A 176 -8.16 12.39 -9.51
C LEU A 176 -8.73 13.07 -8.25
N GLY A 177 -8.17 14.19 -7.81
CA GLY A 177 -8.56 14.86 -6.56
C GLY A 177 -8.70 16.38 -6.65
N VAL A 178 -7.82 17.06 -7.40
CA VAL A 178 -7.87 18.52 -7.55
C VAL A 178 -9.10 18.90 -8.37
N ARG A 179 -9.93 19.80 -7.83
CA ARG A 179 -11.14 20.30 -8.47
C ARG A 179 -11.13 21.82 -8.50
N ASP A 180 -11.72 22.40 -9.54
CA ASP A 180 -12.03 23.82 -9.59
C ASP A 180 -13.31 24.15 -8.78
N LYS A 181 -13.65 25.44 -8.70
CA LYS A 181 -14.87 25.92 -8.02
C LYS A 181 -16.18 25.38 -8.59
N SER A 182 -16.18 24.83 -9.81
CA SER A 182 -17.35 24.17 -10.40
C SER A 182 -17.50 22.73 -9.93
N GLY A 183 -16.49 22.19 -9.24
CA GLY A 183 -16.42 20.80 -8.80
C GLY A 183 -15.86 19.85 -9.87
N LYS A 184 -15.41 20.36 -11.02
CA LYS A 184 -14.81 19.56 -12.08
C LYS A 184 -13.36 19.23 -11.75
N LEU A 185 -12.95 17.98 -12.00
CA LEU A 185 -11.55 17.58 -11.87
C LEU A 185 -10.66 18.36 -12.85
N ILE A 186 -9.50 18.78 -12.36
CA ILE A 186 -8.46 19.37 -13.19
C ILE A 186 -7.78 18.25 -13.96
N ALA A 187 -7.81 18.35 -15.29
CA ALA A 187 -7.16 17.38 -16.16
C ALA A 187 -5.63 17.51 -16.06
N VAL A 188 -4.92 16.42 -16.36
CA VAL A 188 -3.46 16.39 -16.32
C VAL A 188 -2.85 17.38 -17.33
N ASP A 189 -3.53 17.61 -18.46
CA ASP A 189 -3.18 18.55 -19.52
C ASP A 189 -3.94 19.88 -19.43
N ASP A 190 -4.36 20.29 -18.23
CA ASP A 190 -5.02 21.59 -18.06
C ASP A 190 -4.07 22.74 -18.47
N PRO A 191 -4.47 23.64 -19.40
CA PRO A 191 -3.59 24.65 -19.98
C PRO A 191 -3.10 25.69 -18.95
N ARG A 192 -3.74 25.79 -17.78
CA ARG A 192 -3.23 26.61 -16.68
C ARG A 192 -1.86 26.12 -16.18
N LEU A 193 -1.48 24.88 -16.45
CA LEU A 193 -0.22 24.29 -16.05
C LEU A 193 0.92 24.58 -17.05
N ASP A 194 0.60 24.94 -18.30
CA ASP A 194 1.60 25.16 -19.36
C ASP A 194 2.71 26.14 -18.97
N PRO A 195 2.41 27.30 -18.34
CA PRO A 195 3.46 28.24 -17.92
C PRO A 195 4.38 27.64 -16.85
N ILE A 196 3.87 26.75 -15.99
CA ILE A 196 4.65 26.08 -14.94
C ILE A 196 5.63 25.08 -15.58
N TRP A 197 5.20 24.35 -16.61
CA TRP A 197 6.06 23.42 -17.36
C TRP A 197 7.15 24.14 -18.14
N GLN A 198 6.79 25.23 -18.83
CA GLN A 198 7.74 26.08 -19.53
C GLN A 198 8.80 26.62 -18.56
N GLU A 199 8.37 27.03 -17.37
CA GLU A 199 9.28 27.54 -16.36
C GLU A 199 10.21 26.46 -15.78
N CYS A 200 9.71 25.24 -15.55
CA CYS A 200 10.57 24.10 -15.19
C CYS A 200 11.65 23.86 -16.26
N GLY A 201 11.28 23.95 -17.54
CA GLY A 201 12.20 23.86 -18.67
C GLY A 201 13.24 24.99 -18.67
N ARG A 202 12.81 26.24 -18.43
CA ARG A 202 13.69 27.41 -18.34
C ARG A 202 14.70 27.30 -17.18
N LEU A 203 14.23 26.82 -16.03
CA LEU A 203 15.04 26.62 -14.82
C LEU A 203 15.93 25.37 -14.89
N GLY A 204 15.71 24.49 -15.87
CA GLY A 204 16.46 23.25 -16.04
C GLY A 204 16.21 22.23 -14.94
N ILE A 205 15.00 22.20 -14.37
CA ILE A 205 14.63 21.27 -13.30
C ILE A 205 13.66 20.19 -13.82
N PRO A 206 13.76 18.94 -13.31
CA PRO A 206 12.83 17.87 -13.68
C PRO A 206 11.45 18.06 -13.05
N VAL A 207 10.44 17.52 -13.72
CA VAL A 207 9.07 17.37 -13.20
C VAL A 207 8.80 15.88 -12.96
N PHE A 208 8.38 15.53 -11.75
CA PHE A 208 7.94 14.19 -11.39
C PHE A 208 6.42 14.21 -11.22
N ILE A 209 5.70 13.56 -12.14
CA ILE A 209 4.24 13.47 -12.10
C ILE A 209 3.84 12.06 -11.69
N HIS A 210 3.13 11.95 -10.57
CA HIS A 210 2.36 10.74 -10.25
C HIS A 210 0.97 10.93 -10.85
N THR A 211 0.62 10.15 -11.87
CA THR A 211 -0.73 10.13 -12.44
C THR A 211 -1.17 8.70 -12.67
N GLY A 212 -2.43 8.41 -12.36
CA GLY A 212 -2.95 7.05 -12.28
C GLY A 212 -2.50 6.31 -11.03
N ASP A 213 -2.98 5.08 -10.92
CA ASP A 213 -2.72 4.08 -9.88
C ASP A 213 -2.91 2.69 -10.54
N PRO A 214 -2.75 1.54 -9.85
CA PRO A 214 -3.01 0.23 -10.45
C PRO A 214 -4.35 0.18 -11.20
N GLU A 215 -4.40 -0.45 -12.37
CA GLU A 215 -5.61 -0.49 -13.23
C GLU A 215 -6.84 -0.99 -12.46
N ALA A 216 -6.65 -1.97 -11.58
CA ALA A 216 -7.67 -2.50 -10.69
C ALA A 216 -8.40 -1.44 -9.84
N PHE A 217 -7.78 -0.29 -9.55
CA PHE A 217 -8.40 0.80 -8.79
C PHE A 217 -9.46 1.57 -9.60
N PHE A 218 -9.48 1.37 -10.93
CA PHE A 218 -10.46 1.95 -11.86
C PHE A 218 -11.58 0.97 -12.23
N HIS A 219 -11.66 -0.17 -11.54
CA HIS A 219 -12.66 -1.22 -11.73
C HIS A 219 -13.47 -1.47 -10.44
N PRO A 220 -14.65 -2.12 -10.51
CA PRO A 220 -15.41 -2.48 -9.32
C PRO A 220 -14.57 -3.23 -8.28
N THR A 221 -14.72 -2.91 -7.00
CA THR A 221 -14.10 -3.65 -5.89
C THR A 221 -14.93 -4.90 -5.58
N ASP A 222 -14.75 -5.96 -6.38
CA ASP A 222 -15.47 -7.23 -6.24
C ASP A 222 -14.53 -8.45 -6.32
N ALA A 223 -15.12 -9.66 -6.38
CA ALA A 223 -14.37 -10.92 -6.41
C ALA A 223 -13.49 -11.12 -7.66
N ALA A 224 -13.66 -10.30 -8.71
CA ALA A 224 -12.81 -10.33 -9.91
C ALA A 224 -11.67 -9.29 -9.86
N ASN A 225 -11.61 -8.46 -8.82
CA ASN A 225 -10.60 -7.41 -8.68
C ASN A 225 -9.37 -7.93 -7.93
N GLU A 226 -8.20 -7.94 -8.59
CA GLU A 226 -6.95 -8.44 -7.99
C GLU A 226 -6.43 -7.61 -6.80
N ARG A 227 -6.94 -6.38 -6.63
CA ARG A 227 -6.63 -5.48 -5.51
C ARG A 227 -7.77 -5.39 -4.50
N TYR A 228 -8.69 -6.36 -4.48
CA TYR A 228 -9.84 -6.39 -3.57
C TYR A 228 -9.42 -6.11 -2.11
N GLU A 229 -8.47 -6.85 -1.54
CA GLU A 229 -8.08 -6.67 -0.14
C GLU A 229 -7.50 -5.27 0.12
N GLU A 230 -6.65 -4.77 -0.77
CA GLU A 230 -6.04 -3.43 -0.69
C GLU A 230 -7.10 -2.31 -0.76
N LEU A 231 -8.11 -2.45 -1.62
CA LEU A 231 -9.21 -1.49 -1.76
C LEU A 231 -10.25 -1.58 -0.64
N ILE A 232 -10.34 -2.72 0.07
CA ILE A 232 -11.15 -2.82 1.29
C ILE A 232 -10.45 -2.10 2.45
N GLU A 233 -9.12 -2.17 2.54
CA GLU A 233 -8.32 -1.43 3.52
C GLU A 233 -8.25 0.07 3.21
N HIS A 234 -8.23 0.43 1.92
CA HIS A 234 -8.12 1.80 1.42
C HIS A 234 -9.21 2.13 0.39
N PRO A 235 -10.48 2.27 0.82
CA PRO A 235 -11.59 2.53 -0.11
C PRO A 235 -11.46 3.86 -0.85
N ASP A 236 -10.72 4.82 -0.30
CA ASP A 236 -10.41 6.10 -0.94
C ASP A 236 -9.46 5.99 -2.14
N TRP A 237 -8.85 4.82 -2.36
CA TRP A 237 -8.02 4.56 -3.54
C TRP A 237 -8.82 4.04 -4.74
N SER A 238 -10.12 3.76 -4.58
CA SER A 238 -10.99 3.40 -5.70
C SER A 238 -11.37 4.63 -6.51
N PHE A 239 -10.91 4.67 -7.76
CA PHE A 239 -11.30 5.65 -8.78
C PHE A 239 -12.35 5.10 -9.75
N TYR A 240 -13.03 4.01 -9.39
CA TYR A 240 -14.17 3.50 -10.15
C TYR A 240 -15.43 4.37 -9.95
N GLY A 241 -16.05 4.78 -11.06
CA GLY A 241 -17.33 5.48 -11.08
C GLY A 241 -17.34 6.73 -11.97
N PRO A 242 -18.54 7.29 -12.23
CA PRO A 242 -18.70 8.41 -13.17
C PRO A 242 -18.05 9.73 -12.73
N GLN A 243 -17.63 9.83 -11.46
CA GLN A 243 -16.99 11.02 -10.89
C GLN A 243 -15.47 11.12 -11.18
N PHE A 244 -14.89 10.11 -11.81
CA PHE A 244 -13.48 10.01 -12.16
C PHE A 244 -13.30 9.70 -13.66
N PRO A 245 -12.20 10.16 -14.28
CA PRO A 245 -11.81 9.68 -15.59
C PRO A 245 -11.36 8.21 -15.53
N SER A 246 -11.46 7.51 -16.65
CA SER A 246 -10.80 6.21 -16.82
C SER A 246 -9.27 6.34 -16.80
N LEU A 247 -8.58 5.24 -16.49
CA LEU A 247 -7.11 5.22 -16.55
C LEU A 247 -6.58 5.58 -17.94
N ASP A 248 -7.22 5.09 -19.01
CA ASP A 248 -6.85 5.41 -20.39
C ASP A 248 -7.01 6.91 -20.70
N GLU A 249 -8.07 7.56 -20.21
CA GLU A 249 -8.25 9.02 -20.36
C GLU A 249 -7.15 9.81 -19.64
N LEU A 250 -6.75 9.40 -18.42
CA LEU A 250 -5.65 10.02 -17.68
C LEU A 250 -4.31 9.87 -18.42
N LEU A 251 -4.02 8.67 -18.92
CA LEU A 251 -2.78 8.40 -19.65
C LEU A 251 -2.74 9.14 -20.99
N LYS A 252 -3.88 9.27 -21.68
CA LYS A 252 -4.00 10.08 -22.90
C LYS A 252 -3.83 11.57 -22.61
N ALA A 253 -4.34 12.08 -21.49
CA ALA A 253 -4.12 13.46 -21.08
C ALA A 253 -2.64 13.73 -20.80
N ARG A 254 -1.97 12.86 -20.03
CA ARG A 254 -0.51 12.97 -19.76
C ARG A 254 0.37 13.03 -21.02
N ASN A 255 -0.07 12.42 -22.11
CA ASN A 255 0.70 12.31 -23.35
C ASN A 255 0.48 13.46 -24.35
N ARG A 256 -0.39 14.43 -24.03
CA ARG A 256 -0.57 15.66 -24.82
C ARG A 256 0.24 16.79 -24.21
#